data_AF-A0A1Z9SU73-F1
#
_entry.id   AF-A0A1Z9SU73-F1
#
_cell.length_a   1.000
_cell.length_b   1.000
_cell.length_c   1.000
_cell.angle_alpha   90.00
_cell.angle_beta   90.00
_cell.angle_gamma   90.00
#
_symmetry.space_group_name_H-M   'P 1'
#
loop_
_entity.id
_entity.type
_entity.pdbx_description
1 polymer ?
#
loop_
_entity_poly.entity_id
_entity_poly.type
_entity_poly.pdbx_seq_one_letter_code
_entity_poly.pdbx_strand_id
1 'polypeptide(L)'
;MIKCRCFSFLFLIQTFASSTWLSDVPLTLSQPNGQIIECFVTGDQYSRRIHDEQGYTILMNENDGFYYYADEDDFGGLVATDILVGTSDPSLYGLVPGYAVSLDVYLSNKQFYDLNIDLGISQRDAPSTGTVSQVNVFIRFADDPGFSEPRSYYDAVFQTDNDEPSLKHYFWEVSNNNLLINTYHYPGTFGSNNTSYVDQFDRRYYQPYSGANPDGYQDSNERAQREHTLLANAINAIAPFVSPSIDIDADEDGFVDAVSFVIYGGTGDWADLLWPHRWALYSQEVFINGSR
;
A
#
# COMPACT_ATOMS: atom_id res chain seq x y z
N MET A 1 13.56 -62.88 20.20
CA MET A 1 13.11 -61.91 19.18
C MET A 1 12.75 -60.60 19.87
N ILE A 2 13.67 -59.63 19.87
CA ILE A 2 13.48 -58.34 20.54
C ILE A 2 12.77 -57.41 19.56
N LYS A 3 11.53 -56.99 19.87
CA LYS A 3 10.80 -55.99 19.10
C LYS A 3 11.39 -54.61 19.38
N CYS A 4 12.18 -54.10 18.45
CA CYS A 4 12.67 -52.72 18.48
C CYS A 4 11.50 -51.81 18.11
N ARG A 5 10.92 -51.10 19.09
CA ARG A 5 9.91 -50.07 18.87
C ARG A 5 10.62 -48.79 18.44
N CYS A 6 10.59 -48.46 17.14
CA CYS A 6 10.97 -47.14 16.67
C CYS A 6 9.92 -46.13 17.14
N PHE A 7 10.35 -45.19 17.99
CA PHE A 7 9.57 -44.04 18.40
C PHE A 7 9.88 -42.92 17.39
N SER A 8 8.96 -42.63 16.47
CA SER A 8 9.10 -41.46 15.59
C SER A 8 8.82 -40.21 16.41
N PHE A 9 9.84 -39.37 16.60
CA PHE A 9 9.71 -38.05 17.19
C PHE A 9 9.25 -37.08 16.08
N LEU A 10 8.02 -36.58 16.19
CA LEU A 10 7.50 -35.55 15.29
C LEU A 10 8.04 -34.19 15.78
N PHE A 11 8.96 -33.58 15.03
CA PHE A 11 9.41 -32.22 15.29
C PHE A 11 8.37 -31.24 14.72
N LEU A 12 7.60 -30.61 15.60
CA LEU A 12 6.78 -29.44 15.26
C LEU A 12 7.71 -28.22 15.20
N ILE A 13 8.07 -27.81 13.99
CA ILE A 13 8.72 -26.52 13.76
C ILE A 13 7.61 -25.47 13.81
N GLN A 14 7.54 -24.72 14.90
CA GLN A 14 6.73 -23.51 14.94
C GLN A 14 7.48 -22.40 14.22
N THR A 15 6.97 -21.97 13.07
CA THR A 15 7.43 -20.75 12.40
C THR A 15 6.77 -19.56 13.08
N PHE A 16 7.58 -18.74 13.74
CA PHE A 16 7.15 -17.43 14.21
C PHE A 16 7.22 -16.47 13.01
N ALA A 17 6.07 -15.91 12.61
CA ALA A 17 6.04 -14.76 11.71
C ALA A 17 6.21 -13.49 12.56
N SER A 18 7.29 -12.75 12.33
CA SER A 18 7.48 -11.42 12.93
C SER A 18 6.82 -10.37 12.03
N SER A 19 6.18 -9.35 12.62
CA SER A 19 5.89 -8.12 11.89
C SER A 19 7.22 -7.56 11.38
N THR A 20 7.27 -7.22 10.09
CA THR A 20 8.49 -6.63 9.52
C THR A 20 8.53 -5.18 9.96
N TRP A 21 9.36 -4.90 10.97
CA TRP A 21 9.77 -3.54 11.27
C TRP A 21 10.67 -3.04 10.14
N LEU A 22 10.24 -2.00 9.45
CA LEU A 22 11.01 -1.32 8.42
C LEU A 22 11.75 -0.14 9.04
N SER A 23 12.98 0.10 8.61
CA SER A 23 13.82 1.19 9.10
C SER A 23 14.44 1.92 7.93
N ASP A 24 14.44 3.24 8.04
CA ASP A 24 15.09 4.18 7.14
C ASP A 24 14.73 3.98 5.66
N VAL A 25 13.45 3.73 5.38
CA VAL A 25 12.95 3.63 3.99
C VAL A 25 12.94 5.02 3.38
N PRO A 26 13.67 5.27 2.28
CA PRO A 26 13.75 6.61 1.68
C PRO A 26 12.38 7.13 1.23
N LEU A 27 12.11 8.40 1.52
CA LEU A 27 10.92 9.14 1.13
C LEU A 27 11.30 10.58 0.77
N THR A 28 10.60 11.16 -0.19
CA THR A 28 10.78 12.55 -0.58
C THR A 28 9.48 13.31 -0.35
N LEU A 29 9.54 14.39 0.43
CA LEU A 29 8.41 15.29 0.68
C LEU A 29 8.58 16.60 -0.09
N SER A 30 7.47 17.17 -0.57
CA SER A 30 7.46 18.49 -1.18
C SER A 30 6.79 19.48 -0.23
N GLN A 31 7.53 20.49 0.20
CA GLN A 31 6.97 21.64 0.90
C GLN A 31 6.07 22.45 -0.03
N PRO A 32 5.05 23.17 0.48
CA PRO A 32 4.21 24.06 -0.32
C PRO A 32 4.97 25.16 -1.08
N ASN A 33 6.15 25.55 -0.60
CA ASN A 33 7.04 26.51 -1.28
C ASN A 33 7.88 25.90 -2.42
N GLY A 34 7.72 24.60 -2.71
CA GLY A 34 8.46 23.85 -3.72
C GLY A 34 9.81 23.29 -3.27
N GLN A 35 10.21 23.50 -2.00
CA GLN A 35 11.40 22.87 -1.44
C GLN A 35 11.17 21.35 -1.32
N ILE A 36 12.14 20.58 -1.80
CA ILE A 36 12.14 19.12 -1.68
C ILE A 36 12.94 18.72 -0.43
N ILE A 37 12.36 17.85 0.37
CA ILE A 37 12.95 17.30 1.59
C ILE A 37 13.18 15.81 1.38
N GLU A 38 14.43 15.38 1.43
CA GLU A 38 14.78 13.97 1.51
C GLU A 38 14.67 13.51 2.97
N CYS A 39 13.92 12.46 3.21
CA CYS A 39 13.61 11.95 4.53
C CYS A 39 13.45 10.43 4.50
N PHE A 40 13.07 9.86 5.63
CA PHE A 40 12.97 8.44 5.81
C PHE A 40 11.72 8.06 6.58
N VAL A 41 11.25 6.84 6.36
CA VAL A 41 10.13 6.23 7.08
C VAL A 41 10.65 5.04 7.88
N THR A 42 10.31 5.01 9.16
CA THR A 42 10.61 3.90 10.07
C THR A 42 9.34 3.50 10.82
N GLY A 43 9.02 2.19 10.86
CA GLY A 43 7.84 1.67 11.55
C GLY A 43 7.37 0.31 11.02
N ASP A 44 6.12 -0.03 11.33
CA ASP A 44 5.43 -1.23 10.88
C ASP A 44 3.97 -0.94 10.49
N GLN A 45 3.11 -1.96 10.40
CA GLN A 45 1.71 -1.80 10.03
C GLN A 45 0.85 -1.05 11.06
N TYR A 46 1.32 -0.91 12.30
CA TYR A 46 0.54 -0.35 13.41
C TYR A 46 0.96 1.09 13.75
N SER A 47 2.21 1.45 13.48
CA SER A 47 2.70 2.82 13.60
C SER A 47 3.97 3.05 12.79
N ARG A 48 4.18 4.30 12.37
CA ARG A 48 5.44 4.76 11.78
C ARG A 48 5.69 6.23 12.07
N ARG A 49 6.92 6.66 11.82
CA ARG A 49 7.31 8.08 11.83
C ARG A 49 8.08 8.42 10.55
N ILE A 50 7.85 9.60 10.02
CA ILE A 50 8.70 10.22 9.00
C ILE A 50 9.79 10.99 9.74
N HIS A 51 11.04 10.91 9.30
CA HIS A 51 12.14 11.62 9.96
C HIS A 51 13.26 12.00 9.00
N ASP A 52 14.05 12.98 9.38
CA ASP A 52 15.28 13.32 8.66
C ASP A 52 16.42 12.30 8.91
N GLU A 53 17.57 12.53 8.29
CA GLU A 53 18.77 11.69 8.43
C GLU A 53 19.30 11.65 9.89
N GLN A 54 19.05 12.69 10.68
CA GLN A 54 19.45 12.77 12.09
C GLN A 54 18.42 12.12 13.02
N GLY A 55 17.29 11.66 12.50
CA GLY A 55 16.24 10.97 13.23
C GLY A 55 15.22 11.90 13.87
N TYR A 56 15.17 13.18 13.53
CA TYR A 56 14.12 14.09 13.99
C TYR A 56 12.83 13.85 13.22
N THR A 57 11.75 13.63 13.96
CA THR A 57 10.45 13.29 13.38
C THR A 57 9.80 14.50 12.72
N ILE A 58 9.10 14.27 11.61
CA ILE A 58 8.51 15.28 10.73
C ILE A 58 7.00 15.07 10.68
N LEU A 59 6.24 16.16 10.76
CA LEU A 59 4.77 16.19 10.64
C LEU A 59 4.30 17.35 9.75
N MET A 60 3.23 17.13 9.00
CA MET A 60 2.53 18.20 8.30
C MET A 60 1.64 18.97 9.30
N ASN A 61 1.69 20.29 9.27
CA ASN A 61 0.70 21.13 9.93
C ASN A 61 -0.50 21.33 8.99
N GLU A 62 -1.67 20.82 9.36
CA GLU A 62 -2.87 20.87 8.51
C GLU A 62 -3.33 22.31 8.21
N ASN A 63 -3.01 23.29 9.07
CA ASN A 63 -3.48 24.67 8.90
C ASN A 63 -2.85 25.38 7.69
N ASP A 64 -1.57 25.11 7.41
CA ASP A 64 -0.82 25.75 6.33
C ASP A 64 -0.28 24.76 5.28
N GLY A 65 -0.27 23.46 5.60
CA GLY A 65 0.23 22.37 4.76
C GLY A 65 1.76 22.24 4.71
N PHE A 66 2.49 22.97 5.54
CA PHE A 66 3.95 22.84 5.61
C PHE A 66 4.36 21.70 6.55
N TYR A 67 5.52 21.10 6.27
CA TYR A 67 6.13 20.09 7.11
C TYR A 67 7.07 20.74 8.13
N TYR A 68 6.82 20.45 9.40
CA TYR A 68 7.57 20.91 10.56
C TYR A 68 8.15 19.73 11.33
N TYR A 69 9.17 19.98 12.14
CA TYR A 69 9.64 18.99 13.09
C TYR A 69 8.61 18.77 14.19
N ALA A 70 8.45 17.53 14.62
CA ALA A 70 7.49 17.10 15.62
C ALA A 70 8.08 17.21 17.04
N ASP A 71 7.18 17.35 18.01
CA ASP A 71 7.42 17.11 19.43
C ASP A 71 6.38 16.11 19.97
N GLU A 72 6.61 15.58 21.17
CA GLU A 72 5.62 14.74 21.85
C GLU A 72 4.47 15.60 22.39
N ASP A 73 3.23 15.10 22.27
CA ASP A 73 2.10 15.70 22.97
C ASP A 73 1.92 15.06 24.37
N ASP A 74 1.13 15.74 25.23
CA ASP A 74 0.86 15.28 26.60
C ASP A 74 0.06 13.95 26.67
N PHE A 75 -0.46 13.46 25.55
CA PHE A 75 -1.30 12.28 25.43
C PHE A 75 -0.57 11.10 24.76
N GLY A 76 0.74 11.22 24.53
CA GLY A 76 1.56 10.18 23.91
C GLY A 76 1.39 10.09 22.39
N GLY A 77 0.87 11.13 21.75
CA GLY A 77 0.92 11.36 20.31
C GLY A 77 2.05 12.32 19.93
N LEU A 78 1.94 12.90 18.74
CA LEU A 78 2.92 13.81 18.18
C LEU A 78 2.22 15.09 17.71
N VAL A 79 2.89 16.22 17.90
CA VAL A 79 2.41 17.55 17.47
C VAL A 79 3.47 18.25 16.63
N ALA A 80 3.04 18.94 15.57
CA ALA A 80 3.94 19.77 14.76
C ALA A 80 4.38 21.01 15.56
N THR A 81 5.69 21.28 15.58
CA THR A 81 6.25 22.52 16.13
C THR A 81 6.22 23.64 15.08
N ASP A 82 6.78 24.81 15.42
CA ASP A 82 6.98 25.92 14.47
C ASP A 82 8.34 25.84 13.73
N ILE A 83 9.09 24.74 13.87
CA ILE A 83 10.41 24.57 13.27
C ILE A 83 10.27 23.94 11.89
N LEU A 84 10.35 24.77 10.86
CA LEU A 84 10.18 24.33 9.48
C LEU A 84 11.32 23.38 9.06
N VAL A 85 10.94 22.26 8.44
CA VAL A 85 11.90 21.24 8.01
C VAL A 85 12.76 21.77 6.87
N GLY A 86 14.08 21.55 6.98
CA GLY A 86 15.06 21.98 5.99
C GLY A 86 15.53 23.43 6.12
N THR A 87 15.10 24.17 7.14
CA THR A 87 15.59 25.55 7.39
C THR A 87 16.40 25.72 8.66
N SER A 88 16.11 24.93 9.70
CA SER A 88 16.70 25.10 11.03
C SER A 88 17.07 23.75 11.63
N ASP A 89 18.11 23.73 12.46
CA ASP A 89 18.51 22.56 13.25
C ASP A 89 17.58 22.40 14.47
N PRO A 90 16.81 21.30 14.57
CA PRO A 90 15.89 21.03 15.68
C PRO A 90 16.55 21.01 17.06
N SER A 91 17.81 20.59 17.13
CA SER A 91 18.55 20.44 18.39
C SER A 91 18.73 21.77 19.12
N LEU A 92 18.78 22.88 18.38
CA LEU A 92 18.90 24.24 18.92
C LEU A 92 17.66 24.69 19.69
N TYR A 93 16.53 24.02 19.47
CA TYR A 93 15.24 24.30 20.09
C TYR A 93 14.87 23.27 21.16
N GLY A 94 15.79 22.35 21.48
CA GLY A 94 15.60 21.35 22.54
C GLY A 94 14.89 20.07 22.08
N LEU A 95 14.60 19.92 20.79
CA LEU A 95 14.07 18.66 20.27
C LEU A 95 15.14 17.57 20.33
N VAL A 96 14.69 16.34 20.55
CA VAL A 96 15.52 15.13 20.59
C VAL A 96 15.06 14.20 19.45
N PRO A 97 15.99 13.52 18.75
CA PRO A 97 15.60 12.58 17.71
C PRO A 97 14.87 11.36 18.28
N GLY A 98 14.03 10.74 17.46
CA GLY A 98 13.37 9.47 17.79
C GLY A 98 11.95 9.58 18.32
N TYR A 99 11.35 10.77 18.37
CA TYR A 99 9.95 10.92 18.75
C TYR A 99 9.02 10.06 17.90
N ALA A 100 8.17 9.29 18.56
CA ALA A 100 7.19 8.41 17.94
C ALA A 100 5.95 8.41 18.83
N VAL A 101 4.83 7.88 18.32
CA VAL A 101 3.67 7.65 19.18
C VAL A 101 4.05 6.71 20.33
N SER A 102 3.42 6.92 21.47
CA SER A 102 3.60 6.10 22.66
C SER A 102 3.22 4.63 22.42
N LEU A 103 3.73 3.77 23.29
CA LEU A 103 3.41 2.35 23.27
C LEU A 103 1.89 2.10 23.39
N ASP A 104 1.18 2.90 24.18
CA ASP A 104 -0.26 2.75 24.36
C ASP A 104 -1.03 3.06 23.07
N VAL A 105 -0.64 4.12 22.35
CA VAL A 105 -1.21 4.45 21.03
C VAL A 105 -0.89 3.34 20.03
N TYR A 106 0.35 2.85 20.01
CA TYR A 106 0.74 1.72 19.17
C TYR A 106 -0.10 0.46 19.44
N LEU A 107 -0.26 0.08 20.71
CA LEU A 107 -1.03 -1.10 21.10
C LEU A 107 -2.52 -0.94 20.80
N SER A 108 -3.07 0.27 20.96
CA SER A 108 -4.44 0.59 20.59
C SER A 108 -4.66 0.42 19.08
N ASN A 109 -3.77 0.96 18.24
CA ASN A 109 -3.81 0.77 16.80
C ASN A 109 -3.73 -0.71 16.43
N LYS A 110 -2.79 -1.43 17.04
CA LYS A 110 -2.64 -2.87 16.83
C LYS A 110 -3.92 -3.64 17.15
N GLN A 111 -4.51 -3.37 18.31
CA GLN A 111 -5.73 -4.03 18.73
C GLN A 111 -6.91 -3.69 17.80
N PHE A 112 -6.99 -2.44 17.34
CA PHE A 112 -7.99 -2.02 16.36
C PHE A 112 -7.85 -2.79 15.04
N TYR A 113 -6.64 -2.88 14.47
CA TYR A 113 -6.42 -3.61 13.22
C TYR A 113 -6.63 -5.12 13.38
N ASP A 114 -6.13 -5.72 14.46
CA ASP A 114 -6.28 -7.15 14.73
C ASP A 114 -7.77 -7.53 14.88
N LEU A 115 -8.59 -6.71 15.55
CA LEU A 115 -10.04 -6.95 15.70
C LEU A 115 -10.83 -6.79 14.40
N ASN A 116 -10.40 -5.91 13.49
CA ASN A 116 -11.10 -5.66 12.23
C ASN A 116 -10.69 -6.66 11.12
N ILE A 117 -9.56 -7.36 11.26
CA ILE A 117 -9.17 -8.45 10.35
C ILE A 117 -10.09 -9.68 10.53
N ASP A 118 -10.55 -9.95 11.76
CA ASP A 118 -11.25 -11.20 12.11
C ASP A 118 -12.77 -11.18 11.85
N LEU A 119 -13.39 -10.02 11.63
CA LEU A 119 -14.86 -9.90 11.64
C LEU A 119 -15.56 -10.13 10.29
N GLY A 120 -14.83 -10.41 9.20
CA GLY A 120 -15.44 -10.57 7.86
C GLY A 120 -14.85 -11.65 6.95
N ILE A 121 -13.67 -12.19 7.25
CA ILE A 121 -12.93 -13.08 6.34
C ILE A 121 -13.07 -14.53 6.79
N SER A 122 -14.30 -15.06 6.83
CA SER A 122 -14.50 -16.49 7.11
C SER A 122 -14.51 -17.38 5.86
N GLN A 123 -14.63 -16.76 4.68
CA GLN A 123 -14.34 -17.38 3.38
C GLN A 123 -13.03 -16.79 2.85
N ARG A 124 -12.22 -17.63 2.20
CA ARG A 124 -11.10 -17.14 1.38
C ARG A 124 -11.72 -16.72 0.07
N ASP A 125 -11.52 -15.47 -0.31
CA ASP A 125 -12.05 -14.86 -1.54
C ASP A 125 -11.26 -15.29 -2.81
N ALA A 126 -10.43 -16.33 -2.70
CA ALA A 126 -9.62 -16.88 -3.79
C ALA A 126 -9.13 -18.30 -3.45
N PRO A 127 -8.93 -19.17 -4.46
CA PRO A 127 -8.43 -20.52 -4.25
C PRO A 127 -6.96 -20.54 -3.81
N SER A 128 -6.62 -21.55 -3.00
CA SER A 128 -5.24 -21.76 -2.49
C SER A 128 -4.42 -22.79 -3.29
N THR A 129 -5.02 -23.33 -4.34
CA THR A 129 -4.40 -24.26 -5.30
C THR A 129 -4.94 -23.99 -6.70
N GLY A 130 -4.30 -24.53 -7.73
CA GLY A 130 -4.66 -24.31 -9.12
C GLY A 130 -3.98 -23.07 -9.70
N THR A 131 -4.70 -22.36 -10.56
CA THR A 131 -4.23 -21.13 -11.21
C THR A 131 -5.16 -19.99 -10.85
N VAL A 132 -4.61 -18.88 -10.38
CA VAL A 132 -5.33 -17.62 -10.15
C VAL A 132 -4.88 -16.60 -11.19
N SER A 133 -5.83 -15.96 -11.85
CA SER A 133 -5.56 -14.86 -12.80
C SER A 133 -5.73 -13.52 -12.10
N GLN A 134 -4.62 -12.91 -11.69
CA GLN A 134 -4.64 -11.57 -11.11
C GLN A 134 -4.82 -10.50 -12.19
N VAL A 135 -5.77 -9.60 -12.00
CA VAL A 135 -5.93 -8.36 -12.78
C VAL A 135 -5.14 -7.25 -12.10
N ASN A 136 -4.14 -6.69 -12.77
CA ASN A 136 -3.40 -5.54 -12.24
C ASN A 136 -3.67 -4.29 -13.10
N VAL A 137 -4.09 -3.19 -12.47
CA VAL A 137 -4.48 -1.95 -13.13
C VAL A 137 -3.51 -0.81 -12.80
N PHE A 138 -2.93 -0.20 -13.83
CA PHE A 138 -2.05 0.95 -13.70
C PHE A 138 -2.88 2.23 -13.74
N ILE A 139 -2.66 3.11 -12.76
CA ILE A 139 -3.40 4.36 -12.57
C ILE A 139 -2.40 5.52 -12.54
N ARG A 140 -2.77 6.65 -13.14
CA ARG A 140 -2.15 7.95 -12.90
C ARG A 140 -3.23 9.02 -12.80
N PHE A 141 -2.91 10.14 -12.17
CA PHE A 141 -3.80 11.29 -12.05
C PHE A 141 -3.66 12.25 -13.24
N ALA A 142 -4.56 13.22 -13.34
CA ALA A 142 -4.62 14.15 -14.48
C ALA A 142 -3.31 14.98 -14.63
N ASP A 143 -2.67 15.34 -13.52
CA ASP A 143 -1.42 16.08 -13.44
C ASP A 143 -0.16 15.21 -13.41
N ASP A 144 -0.30 13.89 -13.28
CA ASP A 144 0.84 12.97 -13.30
C ASP A 144 1.37 12.80 -14.75
N PRO A 145 2.70 12.73 -14.93
CA PRO A 145 3.28 12.32 -16.21
C PRO A 145 3.01 10.82 -16.48
N GLY A 146 3.41 10.35 -17.66
CA GLY A 146 3.39 8.92 -17.97
C GLY A 146 4.43 8.14 -17.16
N PHE A 147 4.18 6.85 -16.96
CA PHE A 147 5.18 5.92 -16.42
C PHE A 147 6.46 5.97 -17.27
N SER A 148 7.61 6.14 -16.62
CA SER A 148 8.90 6.34 -17.29
C SER A 148 9.48 5.06 -17.86
N GLU A 149 9.18 3.92 -17.23
CA GLU A 149 9.72 2.62 -17.60
C GLU A 149 8.76 1.82 -18.50
N PRO A 150 9.27 0.89 -19.33
CA PRO A 150 8.43 -0.01 -20.10
C PRO A 150 7.66 -0.98 -19.19
N ARG A 151 6.57 -1.56 -19.71
CA ARG A 151 5.75 -2.54 -18.97
C ARG A 151 6.56 -3.68 -18.35
N SER A 152 7.59 -4.17 -19.05
CA SER A 152 8.45 -5.26 -18.58
C SER A 152 9.20 -4.95 -17.28
N TYR A 153 9.52 -3.67 -17.03
CA TYR A 153 10.15 -3.26 -15.78
C TYR A 153 9.21 -3.49 -14.58
N TYR A 154 7.96 -3.05 -14.70
CA TYR A 154 6.97 -3.21 -13.63
C TYR A 154 6.48 -4.67 -13.51
N ASP A 155 6.36 -5.38 -14.63
CA ASP A 155 5.94 -6.79 -14.69
C ASP A 155 6.93 -7.74 -14.01
N ALA A 156 8.22 -7.40 -13.97
CA ALA A 156 9.26 -8.24 -13.39
C ALA A 156 8.98 -8.63 -11.92
N VAL A 157 8.42 -7.72 -11.13
CA VAL A 157 8.05 -7.96 -9.72
C VAL A 157 6.88 -8.94 -9.62
N PHE A 158 6.00 -8.99 -10.62
CA PHE A 158 4.84 -9.87 -10.63
C PHE A 158 5.16 -11.26 -11.19
N GLN A 159 5.85 -11.34 -12.34
CA GLN A 159 5.95 -12.60 -13.09
C GLN A 159 7.13 -12.66 -14.09
N THR A 160 8.32 -12.25 -13.66
CA THR A 160 9.54 -12.40 -14.48
C THR A 160 9.80 -13.85 -14.92
N ASP A 161 10.28 -14.04 -16.16
CA ASP A 161 10.81 -15.32 -16.66
C ASP A 161 12.31 -15.50 -16.33
N ASN A 162 12.97 -14.46 -15.80
CA ASN A 162 14.34 -14.56 -15.32
C ASN A 162 14.40 -15.34 -14.00
N ASP A 163 15.58 -15.87 -13.68
CA ASP A 163 15.85 -16.56 -12.40
C ASP A 163 15.97 -15.56 -11.23
N GLU A 164 14.92 -14.76 -11.04
CA GLU A 164 14.80 -13.69 -10.04
C GLU A 164 13.46 -13.84 -9.30
N PRO A 165 13.39 -13.56 -7.99
CA PRO A 165 12.14 -13.64 -7.23
C PRO A 165 11.05 -12.71 -7.79
N SER A 166 9.82 -13.22 -7.86
CA SER A 166 8.61 -12.47 -8.22
C SER A 166 7.42 -12.99 -7.43
N LEU A 167 6.28 -12.29 -7.50
CA LEU A 167 5.02 -12.73 -6.90
C LEU A 167 4.66 -14.16 -7.34
N LYS A 168 4.74 -14.44 -8.65
CA LYS A 168 4.50 -15.76 -9.23
C LYS A 168 5.45 -16.82 -8.65
N HIS A 169 6.75 -16.52 -8.58
CA HIS A 169 7.75 -17.44 -8.01
C HIS A 169 7.48 -17.72 -6.53
N TYR A 170 7.20 -16.67 -5.74
CA TYR A 170 6.90 -16.81 -4.32
C TYR A 170 5.72 -17.74 -4.07
N PHE A 171 4.56 -17.49 -4.69
CA PHE A 171 3.37 -18.32 -4.48
C PHE A 171 3.54 -19.73 -5.01
N TRP A 172 4.23 -19.90 -6.14
CA TRP A 172 4.56 -21.22 -6.69
C TRP A 172 5.44 -22.03 -5.72
N GLU A 173 6.48 -21.41 -5.16
CA GLU A 173 7.40 -22.06 -4.23
C GLU A 173 6.73 -22.41 -2.90
N VAL A 174 6.11 -21.43 -2.21
CA VAL A 174 5.53 -21.65 -0.87
C VAL A 174 4.33 -22.58 -0.89
N SER A 175 3.63 -22.69 -2.03
CA SER A 175 2.55 -23.65 -2.21
C SER A 175 3.03 -25.06 -2.57
N ASN A 176 4.34 -25.30 -2.70
CA ASN A 176 4.92 -26.53 -3.21
C ASN A 176 4.37 -26.90 -4.60
N ASN A 177 4.41 -25.95 -5.55
CA ASN A 177 3.96 -26.13 -6.93
C ASN A 177 2.45 -26.39 -7.06
N ASN A 178 1.64 -25.92 -6.09
CA ASN A 178 0.19 -26.12 -6.12
C ASN A 178 -0.61 -24.88 -6.50
N LEU A 179 -0.03 -23.68 -6.39
CA LEU A 179 -0.69 -22.42 -6.71
C LEU A 179 0.17 -21.60 -7.67
N LEU A 180 -0.38 -21.35 -8.87
CA LEU A 180 0.23 -20.51 -9.88
C LEU A 180 -0.55 -19.20 -9.99
N ILE A 181 0.12 -18.06 -9.84
CA ILE A 181 -0.48 -16.75 -10.07
C ILE A 181 0.02 -16.19 -11.39
N ASN A 182 -0.89 -15.94 -12.33
CA ASN A 182 -0.58 -15.23 -13.57
C ASN A 182 -1.14 -13.81 -13.48
N THR A 183 -0.34 -12.80 -13.81
CA THR A 183 -0.76 -11.40 -13.71
C THR A 183 -1.07 -10.83 -15.09
N TYR A 184 -2.19 -10.15 -15.23
CA TYR A 184 -2.60 -9.50 -16.47
C TYR A 184 -2.67 -8.00 -16.24
N HIS A 185 -1.81 -7.25 -16.94
CA HIS A 185 -1.68 -5.82 -16.75
C HIS A 185 -2.60 -5.02 -17.67
N TYR A 186 -3.30 -4.05 -17.09
CA TYR A 186 -4.23 -3.17 -17.78
C TYR A 186 -3.97 -1.68 -17.47
N PRO A 187 -4.28 -0.78 -18.41
CA PRO A 187 -4.60 -1.04 -19.81
C PRO A 187 -3.44 -1.70 -20.58
N GLY A 188 -3.72 -2.31 -21.73
CA GLY A 188 -2.66 -2.86 -22.59
C GLY A 188 -1.72 -1.77 -23.09
N THR A 189 -0.47 -2.11 -23.41
CA THR A 189 0.55 -1.14 -23.83
C THR A 189 0.34 -0.65 -25.27
N PHE A 190 0.78 0.58 -25.55
CA PHE A 190 0.90 1.11 -26.92
C PHE A 190 2.38 1.29 -27.28
N GLY A 191 2.90 0.41 -28.14
CA GLY A 191 4.32 0.40 -28.49
C GLY A 191 5.20 0.06 -27.29
N SER A 192 6.23 0.86 -27.03
CA SER A 192 7.15 0.69 -25.90
C SER A 192 6.64 1.30 -24.59
N ASN A 193 5.59 2.11 -24.62
CA ASN A 193 5.17 2.92 -23.48
C ASN A 193 4.21 2.15 -22.59
N ASN A 194 4.46 2.22 -21.28
CA ASN A 194 3.54 1.72 -20.29
C ASN A 194 2.31 2.64 -20.19
N THR A 195 1.13 2.07 -20.41
CA THR A 195 -0.15 2.79 -20.40
C THR A 195 -0.84 2.62 -19.05
N SER A 196 -1.71 3.57 -18.73
CA SER A 196 -2.44 3.61 -17.47
C SER A 196 -3.85 4.18 -17.70
N TYR A 197 -4.78 3.80 -16.82
CA TYR A 197 -5.98 4.61 -16.59
C TYR A 197 -5.55 5.99 -16.08
N VAL A 198 -6.23 7.03 -16.56
CA VAL A 198 -5.96 8.42 -16.19
C VAL A 198 -7.19 8.93 -15.50
N ASP A 199 -7.10 9.19 -14.21
CA ASP A 199 -8.22 9.79 -13.49
C ASP A 199 -8.43 11.25 -13.92
N GLN A 200 -9.67 11.72 -13.79
CA GLN A 200 -10.05 13.09 -14.11
C GLN A 200 -9.54 14.12 -13.10
N PHE A 201 -9.24 13.69 -11.86
CA PHE A 201 -8.74 14.55 -10.80
C PHE A 201 -7.21 14.52 -10.71
N ASP A 202 -6.65 15.64 -10.27
CA ASP A 202 -5.24 15.77 -9.92
C ASP A 202 -4.92 14.99 -8.64
N ARG A 203 -3.66 14.62 -8.45
CA ARG A 203 -3.19 13.86 -7.27
C ARG A 203 -3.64 14.46 -5.94
N ARG A 204 -3.64 15.78 -5.85
CA ARG A 204 -4.01 16.54 -4.64
C ARG A 204 -5.43 16.26 -4.15
N TYR A 205 -6.35 15.87 -5.05
CA TYR A 205 -7.70 15.45 -4.72
C TYR A 205 -7.71 14.13 -3.93
N TYR A 206 -6.66 13.32 -4.05
CA TYR A 206 -6.53 12.07 -3.32
C TYR A 206 -5.62 12.19 -2.10
N GLN A 207 -5.27 13.42 -1.71
CA GLN A 207 -4.43 13.73 -0.55
C GLN A 207 -5.26 14.42 0.55
N PRO A 208 -4.80 14.43 1.82
CA PRO A 208 -5.46 15.15 2.89
C PRO A 208 -5.62 16.65 2.58
N TYR A 209 -6.72 17.22 3.06
CA TYR A 209 -6.95 18.65 3.05
C TYR A 209 -5.91 19.37 3.93
N SER A 210 -5.42 20.51 3.46
CA SER A 210 -4.62 21.44 4.26
C SER A 210 -4.74 22.87 3.72
N GLY A 211 -4.17 23.85 4.43
CA GLY A 211 -4.07 25.22 3.91
C GLY A 211 -3.37 25.32 2.54
N ALA A 212 -2.41 24.42 2.26
CA ALA A 212 -1.74 24.31 0.96
C ALA A 212 -2.47 23.39 -0.04
N ASN A 213 -3.34 22.48 0.44
CA ASN A 213 -4.14 21.59 -0.39
C ASN A 213 -5.65 21.72 -0.09
N PRO A 214 -6.30 22.79 -0.58
CA PRO A 214 -7.73 23.00 -0.33
C PRO A 214 -8.65 21.99 -1.05
N ASP A 215 -8.13 21.28 -2.05
CA ASP A 215 -8.89 20.28 -2.83
C ASP A 215 -8.86 18.88 -2.20
N GLY A 216 -8.04 18.68 -1.16
CA GLY A 216 -7.89 17.39 -0.47
C GLY A 216 -9.15 16.93 0.27
N TYR A 217 -9.14 15.67 0.73
CA TYR A 217 -10.23 15.12 1.53
C TYR A 217 -10.13 15.56 3.00
N GLN A 218 -11.27 15.81 3.64
CA GLN A 218 -11.32 16.37 4.99
C GLN A 218 -11.45 15.30 6.08
N ASP A 219 -12.01 14.14 5.75
CA ASP A 219 -12.28 13.09 6.72
C ASP A 219 -12.19 11.68 6.12
N SER A 220 -12.32 10.68 6.98
CA SER A 220 -12.23 9.26 6.62
C SER A 220 -13.35 8.80 5.69
N ASN A 221 -14.54 9.41 5.75
CA ASN A 221 -15.65 9.07 4.86
C ASN A 221 -15.37 9.59 3.46
N GLU A 222 -14.94 10.84 3.34
CA GLU A 222 -14.56 11.42 2.06
C GLU A 222 -13.37 10.68 1.45
N ARG A 223 -12.35 10.33 2.25
CA ARG A 223 -11.24 9.47 1.84
C ARG A 223 -11.75 8.16 1.22
N ALA A 224 -12.59 7.43 1.95
CA ALA A 224 -13.15 6.16 1.48
C ALA A 224 -13.95 6.29 0.18
N GLN A 225 -14.79 7.32 0.08
CA GLN A 225 -15.59 7.54 -1.13
C GLN A 225 -14.74 7.89 -2.34
N ARG A 226 -13.72 8.75 -2.18
CA ARG A 226 -12.81 9.12 -3.26
C ARG A 226 -12.01 7.91 -3.73
N GLU A 227 -11.52 7.08 -2.81
CA GLU A 227 -10.78 5.87 -3.16
C GLU A 227 -11.66 4.85 -3.88
N HIS A 228 -12.82 4.51 -3.31
CA HIS A 228 -13.71 3.54 -3.93
C HIS A 228 -14.14 4.00 -5.32
N THR A 229 -14.38 5.29 -5.52
CA THR A 229 -14.71 5.88 -6.83
C THR A 229 -13.55 5.78 -7.80
N LEU A 230 -12.32 6.06 -7.37
CA LEU A 230 -11.11 5.93 -8.20
C LEU A 230 -10.95 4.48 -8.70
N LEU A 231 -10.99 3.52 -7.78
CA LEU A 231 -10.80 2.10 -8.11
C LEU A 231 -11.94 1.59 -9.00
N ALA A 232 -13.19 1.96 -8.69
CA ALA A 232 -14.34 1.60 -9.50
C ALA A 232 -14.26 2.15 -10.93
N ASN A 233 -13.86 3.42 -11.09
CA ASN A 233 -13.68 4.03 -12.42
C ASN A 233 -12.56 3.34 -13.21
N ALA A 234 -11.44 3.02 -12.55
CA ALA A 234 -10.33 2.31 -13.17
C ALA A 234 -10.75 0.91 -13.66
N ILE A 235 -11.51 0.17 -12.85
CA ILE A 235 -12.05 -1.15 -13.23
C ILE A 235 -13.04 -1.04 -14.38
N ASN A 236 -14.00 -0.12 -14.31
CA ASN A 236 -14.96 0.11 -15.39
C ASN A 236 -14.28 0.50 -16.71
N ALA A 237 -13.16 1.23 -16.66
CA ALA A 237 -12.40 1.62 -17.84
C ALA A 237 -11.68 0.43 -18.50
N ILE A 238 -11.21 -0.55 -17.73
CA ILE A 238 -10.48 -1.71 -18.25
C ILE A 238 -11.38 -2.91 -18.56
N ALA A 239 -12.56 -3.00 -17.95
CA ALA A 239 -13.43 -4.18 -18.04
C ALA A 239 -13.75 -4.62 -19.48
N PRO A 240 -14.04 -3.72 -20.45
CA PRO A 240 -14.28 -4.12 -21.85
C PRO A 240 -13.07 -4.72 -22.57
N PHE A 241 -11.86 -4.57 -22.01
CA PHE A 241 -10.61 -5.05 -22.60
C PHE A 241 -10.07 -6.31 -21.93
N VAL A 242 -10.66 -6.73 -20.80
CA VAL A 242 -10.33 -8.02 -20.18
C VAL A 242 -10.92 -9.12 -21.05
N SER A 243 -10.08 -10.07 -21.49
CA SER A 243 -10.58 -11.17 -22.31
C SER A 243 -11.55 -12.04 -21.50
N PRO A 244 -12.73 -12.41 -22.03
CA PRO A 244 -13.63 -13.35 -21.37
C PRO A 244 -13.06 -14.78 -21.31
N SER A 245 -11.92 -15.03 -21.96
CA SER A 245 -11.20 -16.31 -21.85
C SER A 245 -10.26 -16.39 -20.65
N ILE A 246 -10.04 -15.29 -19.93
CA ILE A 246 -9.24 -15.29 -18.71
C ILE A 246 -10.21 -15.62 -17.58
N ASP A 247 -9.95 -16.74 -16.91
CA ASP A 247 -10.68 -17.16 -15.73
C ASP A 247 -10.19 -16.36 -14.51
N ILE A 248 -11.03 -15.43 -14.05
CA ILE A 248 -10.75 -14.46 -12.99
C ILE A 248 -11.51 -14.75 -11.68
N ASP A 249 -12.28 -15.84 -11.67
CA ASP A 249 -13.16 -16.29 -10.59
C ASP A 249 -13.04 -17.82 -10.55
N ALA A 250 -11.85 -18.28 -10.17
CA ALA A 250 -11.40 -19.65 -10.35
C ALA A 250 -12.06 -20.64 -9.37
N ASP A 251 -12.70 -20.15 -8.30
CA ASP A 251 -13.52 -20.97 -7.40
C ASP A 251 -15.04 -20.81 -7.59
N GLU A 252 -15.46 -20.06 -8.61
CA GLU A 252 -16.85 -19.86 -9.06
C GLU A 252 -17.77 -19.29 -7.96
N ASP A 253 -17.24 -18.43 -7.10
CA ASP A 253 -17.98 -17.81 -6.01
C ASP A 253 -18.68 -16.49 -6.41
N GLY A 254 -18.40 -16.00 -7.62
CA GLY A 254 -18.97 -14.80 -8.20
C GLY A 254 -18.15 -13.53 -7.96
N PHE A 255 -17.00 -13.63 -7.30
CA PHE A 255 -16.08 -12.53 -7.04
C PHE A 255 -14.78 -12.70 -7.85
N VAL A 256 -14.14 -11.57 -8.18
CA VAL A 256 -12.82 -11.60 -8.81
C VAL A 256 -11.77 -12.01 -7.77
N ASP A 257 -11.05 -13.11 -8.01
CA ASP A 257 -10.10 -13.71 -7.07
C ASP A 257 -8.99 -12.73 -6.62
N ALA A 258 -8.48 -11.93 -7.57
CA ALA A 258 -7.30 -11.10 -7.34
C ALA A 258 -7.27 -9.86 -8.22
N VAL A 259 -7.27 -8.70 -7.57
CA VAL A 259 -7.08 -7.39 -8.20
C VAL A 259 -5.98 -6.63 -7.48
N SER A 260 -5.08 -6.01 -8.24
CA SER A 260 -4.09 -5.06 -7.73
C SER A 260 -4.09 -3.76 -8.53
N PHE A 261 -3.63 -2.69 -7.88
CA PHE A 261 -3.53 -1.36 -8.48
C PHE A 261 -2.12 -0.83 -8.31
N VAL A 262 -1.52 -0.36 -9.40
CA VAL A 262 -0.23 0.33 -9.42
C VAL A 262 -0.48 1.79 -9.75
N ILE A 263 -0.41 2.66 -8.75
CA ILE A 263 -0.58 4.10 -8.90
C ILE A 263 0.79 4.74 -9.19
N TYR A 264 0.85 5.67 -10.14
CA TYR A 264 2.05 6.44 -10.45
C TYR A 264 2.56 7.19 -9.20
N GLY A 265 3.85 7.54 -9.18
CA GLY A 265 4.44 8.41 -8.16
C GLY A 265 4.89 7.69 -6.88
N GLY A 266 5.40 8.48 -5.92
CA GLY A 266 5.80 7.99 -4.61
C GLY A 266 4.61 7.64 -3.73
N THR A 267 4.88 6.94 -2.63
CA THR A 267 3.86 6.65 -1.61
C THR A 267 3.37 7.94 -0.96
N GLY A 268 2.08 8.02 -0.67
CA GLY A 268 1.53 9.07 0.18
C GLY A 268 1.97 8.99 1.65
N ASP A 269 1.48 9.92 2.45
CA ASP A 269 1.63 9.91 3.90
C ASP A 269 0.85 8.73 4.53
N TRP A 270 1.16 8.35 5.78
CA TRP A 270 0.65 7.08 6.33
C TRP A 270 -0.85 7.14 6.54
N ALA A 271 -1.54 6.04 6.22
CA ALA A 271 -3.00 5.96 6.32
C ALA A 271 -3.73 7.04 5.51
N ASP A 272 -3.03 7.68 4.57
CA ASP A 272 -3.66 8.40 3.48
C ASP A 272 -4.09 7.40 2.38
N LEU A 273 -4.87 7.89 1.44
CA LEU A 273 -5.42 7.08 0.35
C LEU A 273 -4.33 6.50 -0.57
N LEU A 274 -3.22 7.21 -0.73
CA LEU A 274 -2.13 6.85 -1.66
C LEU A 274 -1.04 6.01 -0.99
N TRP A 275 -1.15 5.76 0.31
CA TRP A 275 -0.34 4.77 0.99
C TRP A 275 -0.72 3.36 0.52
N PRO A 276 0.23 2.49 0.13
CA PRO A 276 -0.09 1.13 -0.30
C PRO A 276 -0.82 0.34 0.80
N HIS A 277 -2.01 -0.15 0.49
CA HIS A 277 -2.83 -0.92 1.41
C HIS A 277 -3.77 -1.88 0.67
N ARG A 278 -4.54 -2.68 1.43
CA ARG A 278 -5.60 -3.55 0.92
C ARG A 278 -6.94 -3.07 1.45
N TRP A 279 -7.93 -2.98 0.58
CA TRP A 279 -9.30 -2.65 0.96
C TRP A 279 -10.31 -3.50 0.18
N ALA A 280 -11.59 -3.30 0.48
CA ALA A 280 -12.74 -3.98 -0.11
C ALA A 280 -13.74 -2.90 -0.53
N LEU A 281 -14.17 -2.94 -1.80
CA LEU A 281 -15.13 -1.97 -2.35
C LEU A 281 -16.54 -2.25 -1.83
N TYR A 282 -16.86 -1.75 -0.64
CA TYR A 282 -18.19 -1.91 -0.03
C TYR A 282 -19.20 -0.83 -0.45
N SER A 283 -18.75 0.26 -1.06
CA SER A 283 -19.65 1.36 -1.49
C SER A 283 -19.81 1.47 -3.01
N GLN A 284 -19.16 0.58 -3.76
CA GLN A 284 -19.22 0.51 -5.22
C GLN A 284 -19.40 -0.95 -5.62
N GLU A 285 -20.18 -1.20 -6.65
CA GLU A 285 -20.26 -2.50 -7.32
C GLU A 285 -19.73 -2.33 -8.74
N VAL A 286 -18.68 -3.07 -9.05
CA VAL A 286 -18.07 -3.12 -10.38
C VAL A 286 -17.93 -4.57 -10.80
N PHE A 287 -17.77 -4.80 -12.11
CA PHE A 287 -17.75 -6.15 -12.66
C PHE A 287 -16.72 -6.29 -13.76
N ILE A 288 -16.09 -7.45 -13.83
CA ILE A 288 -15.23 -7.88 -14.93
C ILE A 288 -15.74 -9.25 -15.38
N ASN A 289 -16.05 -9.39 -16.67
CA ASN A 289 -16.59 -10.64 -17.25
C ASN A 289 -17.81 -11.26 -16.52
N GLY A 290 -18.54 -10.50 -15.71
CA GLY A 290 -19.70 -10.96 -14.96
C GLY A 290 -19.45 -11.28 -13.49
N SER A 291 -18.19 -11.40 -13.07
CA SER A 291 -17.78 -11.51 -11.66
C SER A 291 -17.56 -10.13 -11.04
N ARG A 292 -17.82 -9.99 -9.75
CA ARG A 292 -17.80 -8.71 -9.02
C ARG A 292 -16.42 -8.36 -8.45
#